data_AF-A0A357VP15-F1
#
_entry.id   AF-A0A357VP15-F1
#
_cell.length_a   1.000
_cell.length_b   1.000
_cell.length_c   1.000
_cell.angle_alpha   90.00
_cell.angle_beta   90.00
_cell.angle_gamma   90.00
#
_symmetry.space_group_name_H-M   'P 1'
#
loop_
_entity.id
_entity.type
_entity.pdbx_description
1 polymer ?
#
loop_
_entity_poly.entity_id
_entity_poly.type
_entity_poly.pdbx_seq_one_letter_code
_entity_poly.pdbx_strand_id
1 'polypeptide(L)'
;EYVSQIYFDITKNDQGKWVIADKWSTTIKMDDSIQADPEIINLAQPYHDATLKYIGTKIGVATGDFLGTDQTIKPTAIMDLINKVQKYYAKTDLSIAAPLSSSAKILKGDITIQDIMGVYVYENYLYGIKMTGKQLKAWLEWSARYYKQVSSPNDPITKDPTLNIPDYNLDQLYGASYVIDLTQPAGHRIKNLKVNGKLVKDDDVFTVAINNYRFNGGGGFMQAAGITNPEIVFDSAKAYGDDGQVRNLMIRYIQEHGTISPVVESDWYISTTPVQEEVEVSQGTTQPLQQTEQHTASQPVYNYGIVTASALNVREGAGLGYKVIGVLPAGKVVTLLEEVNGWYKIDYNGKTGYIYSKYVAATPNPSNVVVLKAVKVTAKSGLNVRVNNSINARKIGAVPYGTVLKVVGEYNGWYQVLYNGGFGYVYAKYTK
;
A
#
# COMPACT_ATOMS: atom_id res chain seq x y z
N GLU A 1 -31.73 13.29 10.00
CA GLU A 1 -31.93 14.69 9.54
C GLU A 1 -33.16 15.26 10.24
N TYR A 2 -33.45 16.57 10.13
CA TYR A 2 -34.60 17.18 10.82
C TYR A 2 -35.34 18.15 9.90
N VAL A 3 -36.66 18.27 10.08
CA VAL A 3 -37.48 19.33 9.49
C VAL A 3 -38.03 20.18 10.62
N SER A 4 -37.79 21.49 10.55
CA SER A 4 -38.34 22.45 11.50
C SER A 4 -39.77 22.81 11.12
N GLN A 5 -40.70 22.66 12.06
CA GLN A 5 -42.03 23.24 11.96
C GLN A 5 -42.11 24.45 12.89
N ILE A 6 -42.48 25.60 12.33
CA ILE A 6 -42.61 26.86 13.06
C ILE A 6 -44.06 27.29 12.98
N TYR A 7 -44.64 27.55 14.14
CA TYR A 7 -46.03 27.95 14.28
C TYR A 7 -46.09 29.41 14.72
N PHE A 8 -47.07 30.12 14.17
CA PHE A 8 -47.36 31.49 14.50
C PHE A 8 -48.86 31.62 14.73
N ASP A 9 -49.24 32.10 15.90
CA ASP A 9 -50.58 32.61 16.10
C ASP A 9 -50.59 34.07 15.69
N ILE A 10 -51.52 34.44 14.81
CA ILE A 10 -51.65 35.81 14.29
C ILE A 10 -53.00 36.40 14.68
N THR A 11 -52.99 37.66 15.13
CA THR A 11 -54.19 38.41 15.52
C THR A 11 -54.14 39.83 14.96
N LYS A 12 -55.27 40.55 14.91
CA LYS A 12 -55.28 41.98 14.60
C LYS A 12 -55.18 42.79 15.87
N ASN A 13 -54.29 43.78 15.91
CA ASN A 13 -54.24 44.76 16.99
C ASN A 13 -55.38 45.79 16.88
N ASP A 14 -55.48 46.69 17.85
CA ASP A 14 -56.53 47.72 17.91
C ASP A 14 -56.54 48.70 16.71
N GLN A 15 -55.46 48.73 15.92
CA GLN A 15 -55.35 49.50 14.67
C GLN A 15 -55.72 48.67 13.43
N GLY A 16 -56.23 47.45 13.61
CA GLY A 16 -56.58 46.52 12.53
C GLY A 16 -55.40 45.86 11.84
N LYS A 17 -54.16 46.02 12.34
CA LYS A 17 -52.94 45.43 11.76
C LYS A 17 -52.68 44.04 12.31
N TRP A 18 -52.32 43.10 11.44
CA TRP A 18 -51.90 41.76 11.84
C TRP A 18 -50.58 41.81 12.63
N VAL A 19 -50.56 41.13 13.78
CA VAL A 19 -49.41 40.95 14.66
C VAL A 19 -49.31 39.48 15.06
N ILE A 20 -48.09 39.03 15.38
CA ILE A 20 -47.85 37.69 15.93
C ILE A 20 -48.20 37.74 17.41
N ALA A 21 -49.22 36.99 17.81
CA ALA A 21 -49.66 36.84 19.19
C ALA A 21 -48.79 35.84 19.95
N ASP A 22 -48.44 34.72 19.32
CA ASP A 22 -47.57 33.70 19.88
C ASP A 22 -46.74 33.02 18.79
N LYS A 23 -45.62 32.41 19.18
CA LYS A 23 -44.77 31.62 18.30
C LYS A 23 -44.09 30.50 19.05
N TRP A 24 -44.07 29.32 18.44
CA TRP A 24 -43.31 28.17 18.92
C TRP A 24 -42.80 27.35 17.75
N SER A 25 -41.93 26.39 18.04
CA SER A 25 -41.40 25.50 17.02
C SER A 25 -41.23 24.10 17.56
N THR A 26 -41.33 23.14 16.66
CA THR A 26 -40.93 21.76 16.92
C THR A 26 -39.92 21.33 15.87
N THR A 27 -39.00 20.46 16.27
CA THR A 27 -38.01 19.86 15.38
C THR A 27 -38.42 18.42 15.16
N ILE A 28 -38.88 18.10 13.96
CA ILE A 28 -39.27 16.72 13.63
C ILE A 28 -38.03 15.99 13.13
N LYS A 29 -37.67 14.91 13.81
CA LYS A 29 -36.60 14.02 13.36
C LYS A 29 -37.10 13.21 12.16
N MET A 30 -36.39 13.33 11.05
CA MET A 30 -36.62 12.49 9.86
C MET A 30 -35.91 11.16 10.11
N ASP A 31 -36.65 10.18 10.61
CA ASP A 31 -36.21 8.80 10.80
C ASP A 31 -37.31 7.81 10.39
N ASP A 32 -37.02 6.52 10.55
CA ASP A 32 -37.86 5.42 10.06
C ASP A 32 -39.24 5.31 10.74
N SER A 33 -39.53 6.16 11.75
CA SER A 33 -40.88 6.27 12.33
C SER A 33 -41.88 7.00 11.43
N ILE A 34 -41.39 7.79 10.46
CA ILE A 34 -42.21 8.52 9.50
C ILE A 34 -42.35 7.68 8.24
N GLN A 35 -43.58 7.30 7.92
CA GLN A 35 -43.84 6.59 6.68
C GLN A 35 -43.51 7.48 5.48
N ALA A 36 -42.67 6.98 4.58
CA ALA A 36 -42.35 7.67 3.33
C ALA A 36 -43.60 7.81 2.45
N ASP A 37 -43.76 8.98 1.82
CA ASP A 37 -44.87 9.25 0.92
C ASP A 37 -44.77 8.35 -0.33
N PRO A 38 -45.80 7.52 -0.62
CA PRO A 38 -45.73 6.57 -1.71
C PRO A 38 -45.69 7.23 -3.11
N GLU A 39 -46.25 8.43 -3.27
CA GLU A 39 -46.19 9.16 -4.54
C GLU A 39 -44.76 9.63 -4.82
N ILE A 40 -44.07 10.15 -3.80
CA ILE A 40 -42.66 10.57 -3.92
C ILE A 40 -41.75 9.36 -4.17
N ILE A 41 -41.97 8.23 -3.49
CA ILE A 41 -41.22 7.00 -3.73
C ILE A 41 -41.41 6.54 -5.19
N ASN A 42 -42.65 6.48 -5.66
CA ASN A 42 -42.95 6.08 -7.04
C ASN A 42 -42.35 7.04 -8.08
N LEU A 43 -42.34 8.35 -7.81
CA LEU A 43 -41.70 9.35 -8.66
C LEU A 43 -40.18 9.16 -8.74
N ALA A 44 -39.53 8.80 -7.63
CA ALA A 44 -38.09 8.58 -7.57
C ALA A 44 -37.65 7.20 -8.09
N GLN A 45 -38.53 6.20 -8.08
CA GLN A 45 -38.21 4.80 -8.36
C GLN A 45 -37.46 4.59 -9.69
N PRO A 46 -37.87 5.18 -10.84
CA PRO A 46 -37.16 4.97 -12.10
C PRO A 46 -35.71 5.46 -12.06
N TYR A 47 -35.44 6.55 -11.32
CA TYR A 47 -34.09 7.10 -11.15
C TYR A 47 -33.26 6.26 -10.17
N HIS A 48 -33.89 5.75 -9.12
CA HIS A 48 -33.25 4.83 -8.18
C HIS A 48 -32.80 3.55 -8.91
N ASP A 49 -33.69 2.93 -9.68
CA ASP A 49 -33.40 1.71 -10.44
C ASP A 49 -32.32 1.96 -11.51
N ALA A 50 -32.39 3.09 -12.21
CA ALA A 50 -31.37 3.49 -13.17
C ALA A 50 -29.99 3.68 -12.49
N THR A 51 -29.96 4.27 -11.30
CA THR A 51 -28.74 4.47 -10.51
C THR A 51 -28.16 3.14 -10.05
N LEU A 52 -28.98 2.23 -9.51
CA LEU A 52 -28.53 0.88 -9.10
C LEU A 52 -27.96 0.11 -10.29
N LYS A 53 -28.62 0.17 -11.45
CA LYS A 53 -28.13 -0.43 -12.68
C LYS A 53 -26.80 0.18 -13.11
N TYR A 54 -26.66 1.50 -13.06
CA TYR A 54 -25.43 2.20 -13.41
C TYR A 54 -24.27 1.79 -12.49
N ILE A 55 -24.43 1.91 -11.16
CA ILE A 55 -23.36 1.59 -10.22
C ILE A 55 -23.00 0.09 -10.23
N GLY A 56 -23.95 -0.78 -10.59
CA GLY A 56 -23.73 -2.22 -10.79
C GLY A 56 -23.02 -2.58 -12.10
N THR A 57 -22.65 -1.60 -12.94
CA THR A 57 -21.93 -1.86 -14.19
C THR A 57 -20.57 -2.49 -13.89
N LYS A 58 -20.31 -3.66 -14.48
CA LYS A 58 -19.00 -4.32 -14.43
C LYS A 58 -17.98 -3.51 -15.23
N ILE A 59 -16.84 -3.22 -14.60
CA ILE A 59 -15.75 -2.43 -15.18
C ILE A 59 -14.44 -3.23 -15.31
N GLY A 60 -14.31 -4.38 -14.63
CA GLY A 60 -13.13 -5.22 -14.72
C GLY A 60 -13.18 -6.40 -13.77
N VAL A 61 -12.02 -7.00 -13.50
CA VAL A 61 -11.85 -8.16 -12.62
C VAL A 61 -10.66 -7.97 -11.67
N ALA A 62 -10.85 -8.23 -10.38
CA ALA A 62 -9.79 -8.28 -9.38
C ALA A 62 -9.31 -9.72 -9.17
N THR A 63 -8.00 -9.98 -9.24
CA THR A 63 -7.46 -11.33 -9.00
C THR A 63 -7.41 -11.73 -7.52
N GLY A 64 -7.55 -10.76 -6.62
CA GLY A 64 -7.54 -10.91 -5.16
C GLY A 64 -8.11 -9.67 -4.49
N ASP A 65 -8.22 -9.70 -3.17
CA ASP A 65 -8.85 -8.62 -2.41
C ASP A 65 -7.92 -7.41 -2.24
N PHE A 66 -8.46 -6.22 -2.49
CA PHE A 66 -7.88 -4.94 -2.08
C PHE A 66 -8.63 -4.48 -0.83
N LEU A 67 -7.95 -4.40 0.31
CA LEU A 67 -8.58 -4.06 1.59
C LEU A 67 -7.96 -2.79 2.17
N GLY A 68 -8.80 -1.87 2.66
CA GLY A 68 -8.41 -0.65 3.38
C GLY A 68 -8.06 -0.88 4.86
N THR A 69 -8.16 -2.10 5.36
CA THR A 69 -7.71 -2.45 6.71
C THR A 69 -6.21 -2.18 6.86
N ASP A 70 -5.81 -1.65 8.01
CA ASP A 70 -4.40 -1.34 8.37
C ASP A 70 -3.69 -0.30 7.47
N GLN A 71 -4.37 0.33 6.52
CA GLN A 71 -3.77 1.31 5.62
C GLN A 71 -3.13 2.49 6.36
N THR A 72 -3.51 2.76 7.61
CA THR A 72 -2.92 3.81 8.43
C THR A 72 -1.60 3.42 9.08
N ILE A 73 -1.17 2.15 9.00
CA ILE A 73 0.06 1.67 9.67
C ILE A 73 0.99 0.87 8.76
N LYS A 74 0.54 0.48 7.56
CA LYS A 74 1.39 -0.18 6.56
C LYS A 74 0.90 0.10 5.13
N PRO A 75 1.78 -0.11 4.12
CA PRO A 75 1.38 -0.16 2.72
C PRO A 75 0.26 -1.17 2.47
N THR A 76 -0.69 -0.81 1.60
CA THR A 76 -1.79 -1.69 1.18
C THR A 76 -2.02 -1.58 -0.31
N ALA A 77 -2.50 -2.67 -0.93
CA ALA A 77 -2.73 -2.71 -2.36
C ALA A 77 -3.78 -1.69 -2.82
N ILE A 78 -4.74 -1.32 -1.94
CA ILE A 78 -5.76 -0.33 -2.27
C ILE A 78 -5.18 1.09 -2.33
N MET A 79 -4.28 1.45 -1.41
CA MET A 79 -3.56 2.72 -1.44
C MET A 79 -2.61 2.81 -2.63
N ASP A 80 -1.96 1.70 -2.96
CA ASP A 80 -1.11 1.61 -4.15
C ASP A 80 -1.93 1.73 -5.42
N LEU A 81 -3.13 1.14 -5.51
CA LEU A 81 -4.00 1.31 -6.67
C LEU A 81 -4.38 2.78 -6.87
N ILE A 82 -4.82 3.49 -5.81
CA ILE A 82 -5.18 4.92 -5.89
C ILE A 82 -3.98 5.72 -6.41
N ASN A 83 -2.84 5.58 -5.76
CA ASN A 83 -1.64 6.34 -6.13
C ASN A 83 -1.10 5.99 -7.52
N LYS A 84 -1.15 4.70 -7.90
CA LYS A 84 -0.73 4.22 -9.21
C LYS A 84 -1.60 4.82 -10.32
N VAL A 85 -2.91 4.87 -10.13
CA VAL A 85 -3.84 5.52 -11.06
C VAL A 85 -3.54 7.02 -11.17
N GLN A 86 -3.38 7.71 -10.04
CA GLN A 86 -3.03 9.13 -10.03
C GLN A 86 -1.74 9.39 -10.82
N LYS A 87 -0.66 8.68 -10.49
CA LYS A 87 0.63 8.77 -11.19
C LYS A 87 0.51 8.45 -12.68
N TYR A 88 -0.26 7.41 -13.03
CA TYR A 88 -0.44 6.94 -14.41
C TYR A 88 -1.09 8.00 -15.30
N TYR A 89 -2.14 8.68 -14.85
CA TYR A 89 -2.82 9.71 -15.65
C TYR A 89 -2.10 11.05 -15.62
N ALA A 90 -1.55 11.45 -14.47
CA ALA A 90 -0.84 12.71 -14.35
C ALA A 90 0.57 12.68 -14.97
N LYS A 91 1.08 11.49 -15.31
CA LYS A 91 2.43 11.27 -15.87
C LYS A 91 3.53 11.85 -14.98
N THR A 92 3.36 11.69 -13.66
CA THR A 92 4.27 12.23 -12.65
C THR A 92 5.29 11.20 -12.16
N ASP A 93 6.35 11.66 -11.51
CA ASP A 93 7.37 10.82 -10.87
C ASP A 93 6.80 10.13 -9.62
N LEU A 94 5.99 10.85 -8.86
CA LEU A 94 5.46 10.44 -7.57
C LEU A 94 3.95 10.71 -7.48
N SER A 95 3.31 10.12 -6.48
CA SER A 95 1.91 10.39 -6.14
C SER A 95 1.73 10.40 -4.63
N ILE A 96 0.86 11.30 -4.15
CA ILE A 96 0.46 11.35 -2.75
C ILE A 96 -1.06 11.20 -2.65
N ALA A 97 -1.50 10.33 -1.74
CA ALA A 97 -2.91 10.15 -1.40
C ALA A 97 -3.09 9.80 0.08
N ALA A 98 -4.25 10.16 0.64
CA ALA A 98 -4.65 9.79 1.99
C ALA A 98 -5.59 8.57 1.97
N PRO A 99 -5.63 7.78 3.06
CA PRO A 99 -6.68 6.79 3.25
C PRO A 99 -8.00 7.50 3.53
N LEU A 100 -9.02 7.24 2.68
CA LEU A 100 -10.31 7.91 2.76
C LEU A 100 -11.34 7.14 3.60
N SER A 101 -11.20 5.82 3.66
CA SER A 101 -12.08 4.95 4.45
C SER A 101 -11.38 3.63 4.78
N SER A 102 -11.39 3.23 6.05
CA SER A 102 -10.87 1.92 6.50
C SER A 102 -11.74 0.74 6.06
N SER A 103 -12.99 0.99 5.67
CA SER A 103 -13.91 -0.01 5.12
C SER A 103 -13.84 -0.14 3.60
N ALA A 104 -13.03 0.69 2.93
CA ALA A 104 -12.83 0.62 1.49
C ALA A 104 -12.33 -0.79 1.10
N LYS A 105 -12.94 -1.36 0.06
CA LYS A 105 -12.57 -2.69 -0.43
C LYS A 105 -12.94 -2.87 -1.90
N ILE A 106 -12.13 -3.66 -2.60
CA ILE A 106 -12.48 -4.30 -3.87
C ILE A 106 -12.23 -5.78 -3.66
N LEU A 107 -13.30 -6.57 -3.65
CA LEU A 107 -13.18 -8.01 -3.43
C LEU A 107 -12.77 -8.72 -4.73
N LYS A 108 -12.12 -9.87 -4.59
CA LYS A 108 -11.78 -10.74 -5.71
C LYS A 108 -13.03 -11.05 -6.55
N GLY A 109 -12.87 -10.99 -7.87
CA GLY A 109 -13.94 -11.25 -8.83
C GLY A 109 -14.29 -10.01 -9.64
N ASP A 110 -15.56 -9.90 -10.02
CA ASP A 110 -16.02 -8.78 -10.85
C ASP A 110 -15.98 -7.48 -10.05
N ILE A 111 -15.46 -6.43 -10.69
CA ILE A 111 -15.40 -5.09 -10.14
C ILE A 111 -16.51 -4.26 -10.78
N THR A 112 -17.25 -3.52 -9.97
CA THR A 112 -18.31 -2.61 -10.39
C THR A 112 -17.94 -1.15 -10.15
N ILE A 113 -18.73 -0.22 -10.72
CA ILE A 113 -18.61 1.21 -10.41
C ILE A 113 -18.81 1.48 -8.92
N GLN A 114 -19.75 0.77 -8.28
CA GLN A 114 -20.03 0.89 -6.85
C GLN A 114 -18.80 0.59 -5.98
N ASP A 115 -18.02 -0.43 -6.36
CA ASP A 115 -16.80 -0.78 -5.62
C ASP A 115 -15.83 0.40 -5.60
N ILE A 116 -15.63 1.07 -6.75
CA ILE A 116 -14.72 2.22 -6.85
C ILE A 116 -15.28 3.46 -6.15
N MET A 117 -16.60 3.67 -6.16
CA MET A 117 -17.25 4.69 -5.33
C MET A 117 -16.99 4.46 -3.84
N GLY A 118 -16.96 3.21 -3.38
CA GLY A 118 -16.61 2.85 -2.01
C GLY A 118 -15.13 3.05 -1.66
N VAL A 119 -14.23 3.02 -2.65
CA VAL A 119 -12.81 3.31 -2.45
C VAL A 119 -12.51 4.81 -2.41
N TYR A 120 -13.02 5.57 -3.38
CA TYR A 120 -12.78 7.01 -3.49
C TYR A 120 -14.10 7.78 -3.44
N VAL A 121 -14.57 8.07 -2.22
CA VAL A 121 -15.90 8.65 -1.95
C VAL A 121 -16.05 10.12 -2.33
N TYR A 122 -14.95 10.84 -2.57
CA TYR A 122 -14.96 12.27 -2.90
C TYR A 122 -14.87 12.52 -4.41
N GLU A 123 -15.40 13.63 -4.89
CA GLU A 123 -15.36 14.04 -6.31
C GLU A 123 -14.15 14.94 -6.58
N ASN A 124 -12.99 14.56 -6.06
CA ASN A 124 -11.78 15.35 -6.24
C ASN A 124 -11.22 15.17 -7.65
N TYR A 125 -10.75 16.28 -8.22
CA TYR A 125 -9.91 16.27 -9.41
C TYR A 125 -8.45 16.02 -9.06
N LEU A 126 -7.68 15.56 -10.03
CA LEU A 126 -6.25 15.32 -9.93
C LEU A 126 -5.43 16.49 -10.50
N TYR A 127 -4.39 16.88 -9.77
CA TYR A 127 -3.33 17.78 -10.22
C TYR A 127 -1.98 17.05 -10.21
N GLY A 128 -1.10 17.44 -11.12
CA GLY A 128 0.34 17.17 -11.03
C GLY A 128 1.07 18.49 -10.79
N ILE A 129 1.91 18.57 -9.76
CA ILE A 129 2.70 19.76 -9.44
C ILE A 129 4.17 19.43 -9.27
N LYS A 130 5.06 20.42 -9.45
CA LYS A 130 6.46 20.26 -9.06
C LYS A 130 6.64 20.48 -7.56
N MET A 131 7.45 19.63 -6.93
CA MET A 131 7.91 19.79 -5.56
C MET A 131 9.42 19.60 -5.51
N THR A 132 10.12 20.41 -4.71
CA THR A 132 11.51 20.11 -4.37
C THR A 132 11.57 18.99 -3.32
N GLY A 133 12.71 18.31 -3.18
CA GLY A 133 12.88 17.27 -2.16
C GLY A 133 12.69 17.80 -0.74
N LYS A 134 13.06 19.05 -0.49
CA LYS A 134 12.76 19.74 0.78
C LYS A 134 11.25 19.85 1.03
N GLN A 135 10.50 20.28 0.02
CA GLN A 135 9.05 20.42 0.11
C GLN A 135 8.38 19.05 0.29
N LEU A 136 8.86 18.03 -0.40
CA LEU A 136 8.39 16.65 -0.29
C LEU A 136 8.63 16.09 1.13
N LYS A 137 9.83 16.28 1.70
CA LYS A 137 10.14 15.87 3.08
C LYS A 137 9.26 16.62 4.09
N ALA A 138 9.09 17.94 3.93
CA ALA A 138 8.23 18.74 4.80
C ALA A 138 6.75 18.29 4.74
N TRP A 139 6.25 17.91 3.56
CA TRP A 139 4.91 17.34 3.39
C TRP A 139 4.75 16.05 4.20
N LEU A 140 5.73 15.14 4.10
CA LEU A 140 5.71 13.86 4.81
C LEU A 140 5.86 14.04 6.32
N GLU A 141 6.68 14.98 6.78
CA GLU A 141 6.78 15.32 8.20
C GLU A 141 5.46 15.85 8.76
N TRP A 142 4.73 16.66 7.97
CA TRP A 142 3.40 17.13 8.34
C TRP A 142 2.39 15.98 8.43
N SER A 143 2.47 15.01 7.51
CA SER A 143 1.66 13.78 7.56
C SER A 143 1.98 12.95 8.80
N ALA A 144 3.27 12.74 9.09
CA ALA A 144 3.76 11.87 10.15
C ALA A 144 3.38 12.33 11.56
N ARG A 145 2.94 13.59 11.73
CA ARG A 145 2.38 14.11 12.99
C ARG A 145 1.11 13.36 13.43
N TYR A 146 0.48 12.60 12.53
CA TYR A 146 -0.65 11.72 12.81
C TYR A 146 -0.39 10.75 13.98
N TYR A 147 0.84 10.25 14.12
CA TYR A 147 1.18 9.23 15.10
C TYR A 147 1.62 9.82 16.44
N LYS A 148 1.28 9.12 17.52
CA LYS A 148 1.86 9.36 18.85
C LYS A 148 3.37 9.05 18.82
N GLN A 149 4.19 9.89 19.46
CA GLN A 149 5.61 9.57 19.69
C GLN A 149 5.75 8.36 20.63
N VAL A 150 6.74 7.51 20.38
CA VAL A 150 7.04 6.34 21.23
C VAL A 150 8.33 6.54 22.01
N SER A 151 8.42 5.86 23.16
CA SER A 151 9.59 5.86 24.03
C SER A 151 10.20 4.47 24.19
N SER A 152 9.50 3.42 23.75
CA SER A 152 9.92 2.02 23.81
C SER A 152 9.67 1.31 22.47
N PRO A 153 10.54 0.37 22.07
CA PRO A 153 10.32 -0.46 20.88
C PRO A 153 8.98 -1.23 20.88
N ASN A 154 8.44 -1.51 22.05
CA ASN A 154 7.20 -2.26 22.23
C ASN A 154 5.95 -1.38 22.34
N ASP A 155 6.08 -0.05 22.26
CA ASP A 155 4.93 0.83 22.30
C ASP A 155 4.04 0.61 21.07
N PRO A 156 2.71 0.59 21.23
CA PRO A 156 1.81 0.41 20.10
C PRO A 156 1.85 1.62 19.17
N ILE A 157 1.83 1.38 17.86
CA ILE A 157 1.66 2.42 16.85
C ILE A 157 0.20 2.87 16.90
N THR A 158 -0.03 4.07 17.44
CA THR A 158 -1.36 4.65 17.56
C THR A 158 -1.37 6.09 17.07
N LYS A 159 -2.58 6.55 16.74
CA LYS A 159 -2.87 7.95 16.45
C LYS A 159 -2.59 8.81 17.68
N ASP A 160 -2.04 10.00 17.46
CA ASP A 160 -1.84 10.97 18.53
C ASP A 160 -3.21 11.39 19.11
N PRO A 161 -3.47 11.15 20.41
CA PRO A 161 -4.78 11.42 21.01
C PRO A 161 -5.04 12.92 21.22
N THR A 162 -3.99 13.74 21.26
CA THR A 162 -4.10 15.19 21.44
C THR A 162 -4.42 15.87 20.13
N LEU A 163 -3.71 15.49 19.05
CA LEU A 163 -3.97 16.04 17.72
C LEU A 163 -5.21 15.43 17.07
N ASN A 164 -5.49 14.16 17.36
CA ASN A 164 -6.63 13.39 16.86
C ASN A 164 -6.92 13.60 15.36
N ILE A 165 -5.86 13.60 14.55
CA ILE A 165 -5.91 13.98 13.13
C ILE A 165 -6.75 13.00 12.31
N PRO A 166 -7.84 13.41 11.66
CA PRO A 166 -8.65 12.51 10.84
C PRO A 166 -7.80 11.73 9.81
N ASP A 167 -8.16 10.48 9.56
CA ASP A 167 -7.35 9.56 8.73
C ASP A 167 -7.12 10.10 7.31
N TYR A 168 -8.08 10.86 6.77
CA TYR A 168 -7.95 11.56 5.48
C TYR A 168 -6.88 12.68 5.50
N ASN A 169 -6.17 12.90 6.61
CA ASN A 169 -5.00 13.76 6.76
C ASN A 169 -3.70 12.98 7.08
N LEU A 170 -3.66 11.69 6.75
CA LEU A 170 -2.46 10.85 6.74
C LEU A 170 -2.06 10.54 5.28
N ASP A 171 -1.36 11.48 4.66
CA ASP A 171 -0.85 11.31 3.29
C ASP A 171 0.27 10.27 3.21
N GLN A 172 0.20 9.41 2.19
CA GLN A 172 1.18 8.38 1.86
C GLN A 172 1.79 8.67 0.49
N LEU A 173 3.11 8.54 0.39
CA LEU A 173 3.86 8.79 -0.84
C LEU A 173 4.14 7.48 -1.56
N TYR A 174 3.80 7.43 -2.84
CA TYR A 174 4.03 6.32 -3.75
C TYR A 174 5.12 6.66 -4.77
N GLY A 175 5.96 5.67 -5.09
CA GLY A 175 7.12 5.82 -5.98
C GLY A 175 8.41 6.20 -5.25
N ALA A 176 8.40 6.20 -3.92
CA ALA A 176 9.55 6.45 -3.06
C ALA A 176 9.60 5.41 -1.94
N SER A 177 10.77 5.25 -1.32
CA SER A 177 10.93 4.51 -0.07
C SER A 177 11.28 5.45 1.08
N TYR A 178 10.74 5.23 2.27
CA TYR A 178 11.05 6.06 3.45
C TYR A 178 10.64 5.39 4.76
N VAL A 179 11.19 5.88 5.87
CA VAL A 179 10.86 5.40 7.21
C VAL A 179 10.25 6.52 8.04
N ILE A 180 9.20 6.19 8.80
CA ILE A 180 8.63 7.08 9.82
C ILE A 180 9.16 6.63 11.19
N ASP A 181 10.18 7.30 11.70
CA ASP A 181 10.78 7.04 13.02
C ASP A 181 9.97 7.73 14.13
N LEU A 182 9.17 6.95 14.85
CA LEU A 182 8.33 7.46 15.94
C LEU A 182 9.10 7.72 17.24
N THR A 183 10.38 7.37 17.33
CA THR A 183 11.22 7.78 18.47
C THR A 183 11.53 9.27 18.42
N GLN A 184 11.46 9.88 17.22
CA GLN A 184 11.70 11.29 17.01
C GLN A 184 10.42 12.13 17.21
N PRO A 185 10.56 13.38 17.68
CA PRO A 185 9.44 14.31 17.73
C PRO A 185 8.89 14.59 16.32
N ALA A 186 7.60 14.93 16.23
CA ALA A 186 6.98 15.31 14.96
C ALA A 186 7.77 16.46 14.30
N GLY A 187 7.98 16.39 12.98
CA GLY A 187 8.85 17.30 12.25
C GLY A 187 10.26 16.74 11.98
N HIS A 188 10.63 15.63 12.62
CA HIS A 188 11.94 14.98 12.47
C HIS A 188 11.85 13.45 12.28
N ARG A 189 10.71 12.94 11.82
CA ARG A 189 10.40 11.50 11.75
C ARG A 189 10.76 10.85 10.42
N ILE A 190 10.83 11.60 9.33
CA ILE A 190 11.06 11.04 8.00
C ILE A 190 12.55 10.79 7.78
N LYS A 191 12.91 9.51 7.68
CA LYS A 191 14.29 9.04 7.45
C LYS A 191 14.40 8.29 6.14
N ASN A 192 15.59 8.36 5.54
CA ASN A 192 15.99 7.59 4.36
C ASN A 192 14.98 7.69 3.20
N LEU A 193 14.45 8.91 2.97
CA LEU A 193 13.58 9.17 1.83
C LEU A 193 14.40 9.01 0.54
N LYS A 194 14.01 8.04 -0.28
CA LYS A 194 14.67 7.73 -1.54
C LYS A 194 13.69 7.66 -2.69
N VAL A 195 14.13 8.13 -3.85
CA VAL A 195 13.45 7.94 -5.13
C VAL A 195 14.40 7.19 -6.05
N ASN A 196 13.92 6.09 -6.65
CA ASN A 196 14.75 5.20 -7.48
C ASN A 196 16.04 4.73 -6.76
N GLY A 197 15.95 4.46 -5.46
CA GLY A 197 17.06 4.01 -4.63
C GLY A 197 18.08 5.09 -4.22
N LYS A 198 17.92 6.34 -4.68
CA LYS A 198 18.80 7.46 -4.33
C LYS A 198 18.17 8.33 -3.25
N LEU A 199 18.97 8.77 -2.28
CA LEU A 199 18.52 9.71 -1.25
C LEU A 199 18.05 11.01 -1.91
N VAL A 200 16.90 11.49 -1.46
CA VAL A 200 16.32 12.76 -1.92
C VAL A 200 17.08 13.93 -1.30
N LYS A 201 17.56 14.83 -2.14
CA LYS A 201 18.21 16.08 -1.76
C LYS A 201 17.19 17.20 -1.72
N ASP A 202 17.48 18.23 -0.94
CA ASP A 202 16.57 19.37 -0.75
C ASP A 202 16.21 20.08 -2.07
N ASP A 203 17.15 20.11 -3.01
CA ASP A 203 17.08 20.77 -4.31
C ASP A 203 16.67 19.85 -5.47
N ASP A 204 16.55 18.53 -5.25
CA ASP A 204 15.97 17.63 -6.24
C ASP A 204 14.54 18.09 -6.56
N VAL A 205 14.12 17.97 -7.82
CA VAL A 205 12.77 18.37 -8.26
C VAL A 205 12.04 17.16 -8.82
N PHE A 206 10.84 16.93 -8.30
CA PHE A 206 9.94 15.86 -8.71
C PHE A 206 8.61 16.44 -9.17
N THR A 207 7.99 15.78 -10.14
CA THR A 207 6.58 15.94 -10.42
C THR A 207 5.77 15.01 -9.51
N VAL A 208 4.74 15.54 -8.86
CA VAL A 208 3.97 14.83 -7.83
C VAL A 208 2.48 14.99 -8.10
N ALA A 209 1.78 13.86 -8.20
CA ALA A 209 0.32 13.85 -8.34
C ALA A 209 -0.35 14.01 -6.97
N ILE A 210 -1.28 14.97 -6.86
CA ILE A 210 -2.09 15.23 -5.66
C ILE A 210 -3.52 15.57 -6.06
N ASN A 211 -4.49 15.29 -5.19
CA ASN A 211 -5.86 15.71 -5.44
C ASN A 211 -6.08 17.22 -5.24
N ASN A 212 -7.17 17.76 -5.77
CA ASN A 212 -7.48 19.18 -5.71
C ASN A 212 -7.79 19.68 -4.29
N TYR A 213 -8.25 18.82 -3.38
CA TYR A 213 -8.40 19.19 -1.97
C TYR A 213 -7.05 19.56 -1.35
N ARG A 214 -6.00 18.76 -1.61
CA ARG A 214 -4.63 19.08 -1.20
C ARG A 214 -4.08 20.30 -1.90
N PHE A 215 -4.24 20.38 -3.22
CA PHE A 215 -3.80 21.52 -4.02
C PHE A 215 -4.37 22.85 -3.49
N ASN A 216 -5.65 22.86 -3.08
CA ASN A 216 -6.35 24.03 -2.53
C ASN A 216 -6.05 24.29 -1.04
N GLY A 217 -5.07 23.62 -0.43
CA GLY A 217 -4.64 23.84 0.95
C GLY A 217 -5.32 22.97 2.00
N GLY A 218 -6.15 21.99 1.59
CA GLY A 218 -6.81 21.06 2.48
C GLY A 218 -5.85 20.31 3.40
N GLY A 219 -6.13 20.31 4.70
CA GLY A 219 -5.26 19.72 5.72
C GLY A 219 -3.96 20.49 6.02
N GLY A 220 -3.74 21.66 5.41
CA GLY A 220 -2.59 22.53 5.66
C GLY A 220 -1.27 22.07 5.01
N PHE A 221 -1.31 21.03 4.17
CA PHE A 221 -0.10 20.41 3.60
C PHE A 221 0.71 21.35 2.70
N MET A 222 0.04 22.11 1.82
CA MET A 222 0.70 23.09 0.94
C MET A 222 1.47 24.13 1.77
N GLN A 223 0.86 24.65 2.83
CA GLN A 223 1.48 25.62 3.72
C GLN A 223 2.65 24.99 4.49
N ALA A 224 2.48 23.80 5.05
CA ALA A 224 3.53 23.11 5.80
C ALA A 224 4.75 22.78 4.93
N ALA A 225 4.52 22.45 3.66
CA ALA A 225 5.58 22.25 2.67
C ALA A 225 6.18 23.56 2.11
N GLY A 226 5.65 24.72 2.47
CA GLY A 226 6.11 26.02 1.96
C GLY A 226 5.77 26.26 0.48
N ILE A 227 4.70 25.64 -0.02
CA ILE A 227 4.24 25.75 -1.41
C ILE A 227 3.11 26.77 -1.48
N THR A 228 3.38 27.93 -2.09
CA THR A 228 2.36 29.00 -2.27
C THR A 228 1.91 29.13 -3.72
N ASN A 229 2.84 29.02 -4.69
CA ASN A 229 2.58 29.10 -6.12
C ASN A 229 3.15 27.86 -6.82
N PRO A 230 2.50 26.69 -6.70
CA PRO A 230 2.99 25.47 -7.33
C PRO A 230 3.02 25.59 -8.86
N GLU A 231 4.10 25.13 -9.48
CA GLU A 231 4.11 24.91 -10.93
C GLU A 231 3.25 23.68 -11.25
N ILE A 232 2.15 23.89 -11.99
CA ILE A 232 1.23 22.82 -12.40
C ILE A 232 1.74 22.19 -13.69
N VAL A 233 1.98 20.88 -13.67
CA VAL A 233 2.35 20.08 -14.85
C VAL A 233 1.16 19.27 -15.40
N PHE A 234 0.10 19.09 -14.60
CA PHE A 234 -1.10 18.38 -15.01
C PHE A 234 -2.35 18.87 -14.27
N ASP A 235 -3.47 18.91 -14.98
CA ASP A 235 -4.80 19.28 -14.46
C ASP A 235 -5.84 18.40 -15.16
N SER A 236 -6.39 17.46 -14.41
CA SER A 236 -7.35 16.49 -14.93
C SER A 236 -8.68 17.11 -15.36
N ALA A 237 -9.13 18.19 -14.72
CA ALA A 237 -10.36 18.86 -15.12
C ALA A 237 -10.21 19.48 -16.51
N LYS A 238 -9.03 20.06 -16.79
CA LYS A 238 -8.71 20.56 -18.14
C LYS A 238 -8.52 19.44 -19.16
N ALA A 239 -7.93 18.32 -18.77
CA ALA A 239 -7.65 17.21 -19.67
C ALA A 239 -8.90 16.39 -20.03
N TYR A 240 -9.84 16.24 -19.08
CA TYR A 240 -10.94 15.27 -19.18
C TYR A 240 -12.32 15.82 -18.82
N GLY A 241 -12.46 17.09 -18.41
CA GLY A 241 -13.74 17.61 -17.90
C GLY A 241 -14.19 16.85 -16.64
N ASP A 242 -15.48 16.55 -16.55
CA ASP A 242 -16.05 15.83 -15.40
C ASP A 242 -15.49 14.40 -15.23
N ASP A 243 -15.00 13.78 -16.32
CA ASP A 243 -14.32 12.47 -16.26
C ASP A 243 -12.93 12.56 -15.61
N GLY A 244 -12.43 13.77 -15.32
CA GLY A 244 -11.15 14.02 -14.67
C GLY A 244 -11.12 13.76 -13.16
N GLN A 245 -12.26 13.46 -12.54
CA GLN A 245 -12.32 13.11 -11.13
C GLN A 245 -11.52 11.83 -10.86
N VAL A 246 -10.77 11.76 -9.75
CA VAL A 246 -9.90 10.61 -9.42
C VAL A 246 -10.67 9.28 -9.45
N ARG A 247 -11.91 9.27 -8.95
CA ARG A 247 -12.79 8.10 -9.01
C ARG A 247 -13.08 7.64 -10.45
N ASN A 248 -13.36 8.57 -11.35
CA ASN A 248 -13.62 8.28 -12.76
C ASN A 248 -12.34 7.80 -13.46
N LEU A 249 -11.19 8.39 -13.13
CA LEU A 249 -9.89 7.90 -13.58
C LEU A 249 -9.61 6.47 -13.11
N MET A 250 -9.97 6.11 -11.88
CA MET A 250 -9.85 4.73 -11.38
C MET A 250 -10.75 3.77 -12.14
N ILE A 251 -12.02 4.15 -12.38
CA ILE A 251 -12.96 3.35 -13.20
C ILE A 251 -12.36 3.12 -14.58
N ARG A 252 -11.91 4.19 -15.24
CA ARG A 252 -11.31 4.15 -16.56
C ARG A 252 -10.06 3.28 -16.60
N TYR A 253 -9.17 3.41 -15.62
CA TYR A 253 -7.96 2.58 -15.53
C TYR A 253 -8.30 1.09 -15.51
N ILE A 254 -9.31 0.70 -14.72
CA ILE A 254 -9.74 -0.69 -14.60
C ILE A 254 -10.37 -1.18 -15.91
N GLN A 255 -11.16 -0.35 -16.59
CA GLN A 255 -11.72 -0.68 -17.91
C GLN A 255 -10.62 -0.87 -18.97
N GLU A 256 -9.60 0.00 -18.98
CA GLU A 256 -8.47 -0.05 -19.91
C GLU A 256 -7.58 -1.29 -19.70
N HIS A 257 -7.41 -1.73 -18.45
CA HIS A 257 -6.54 -2.87 -18.12
C HIS A 257 -7.30 -4.21 -18.02
N GLY A 258 -8.63 -4.16 -17.81
CA GLY A 258 -9.54 -5.30 -17.68
C GLY A 258 -9.37 -6.10 -16.39
N THR A 259 -8.15 -6.50 -16.04
CA THR A 259 -7.83 -7.26 -14.82
C THR A 259 -6.77 -6.54 -14.00
N ILE A 260 -7.02 -6.38 -12.70
CA ILE A 260 -6.08 -5.81 -11.73
C ILE A 260 -5.74 -6.83 -10.64
N SER A 261 -4.54 -6.72 -10.08
CA SER A 261 -4.05 -7.58 -9.01
C SER A 261 -3.65 -6.76 -7.78
N PRO A 262 -3.91 -7.25 -6.55
CA PRO A 262 -3.56 -6.54 -5.33
C PRO A 262 -2.06 -6.67 -5.06
N VAL A 263 -1.28 -5.81 -5.71
CA VAL A 263 0.17 -5.70 -5.54
C VAL A 263 0.47 -4.55 -4.59
N VAL A 264 1.41 -4.78 -3.68
CA VAL A 264 2.00 -3.73 -2.84
C VAL A 264 3.41 -3.45 -3.38
N GLU A 265 3.58 -2.27 -3.96
CA GLU A 265 4.82 -1.71 -4.52
C GLU A 265 5.40 -0.60 -3.62
N SER A 266 4.58 0.03 -2.76
CA SER A 266 5.05 1.04 -1.80
C SER A 266 6.02 0.45 -0.78
N ASP A 267 7.12 1.15 -0.56
CA ASP A 267 8.22 0.72 0.32
C ASP A 267 8.42 1.72 1.48
N TRP A 268 7.43 1.78 2.38
CA TRP A 268 7.55 2.57 3.59
C TRP A 268 7.11 1.76 4.81
N TYR A 269 7.69 2.09 5.96
CA TYR A 269 7.30 1.49 7.24
C TYR A 269 7.46 2.47 8.40
N ILE A 270 6.84 2.12 9.51
CA ILE A 270 6.89 2.87 10.77
C ILE A 270 7.85 2.15 11.70
N SER A 271 8.80 2.88 12.28
CA SER A 271 9.76 2.35 13.23
C SER A 271 9.45 2.85 14.64
N THR A 272 9.43 1.92 15.60
CA THR A 272 9.40 2.23 17.04
C THR A 272 10.79 2.18 17.68
N THR A 273 11.82 1.89 16.88
CA THR A 273 13.24 1.95 17.25
C THR A 273 13.93 3.07 16.49
N PRO A 274 15.01 3.67 17.03
CA PRO A 274 15.73 4.72 16.32
C PRO A 274 16.26 4.25 14.96
N VAL A 275 16.10 5.08 13.93
CA VAL A 275 16.54 4.81 12.56
C VAL A 275 17.79 5.61 12.27
N GLN A 276 18.85 4.94 11.83
CA GLN A 276 20.06 5.62 11.37
C GLN A 276 19.81 6.28 10.01
N GLU A 277 20.20 7.55 9.89
CA GLU A 277 20.08 8.33 8.66
C GLU A 277 21.25 7.98 7.75
N GLU A 278 20.94 7.58 6.51
CA GLU A 278 21.94 7.30 5.50
C GLU A 278 22.56 8.60 4.98
N VAL A 279 23.87 8.58 4.73
CA VAL A 279 24.63 9.69 4.14
C VAL A 279 25.15 9.28 2.77
N GLU A 280 25.05 10.16 1.78
CA GLU A 280 25.68 9.94 0.47
C GLU A 280 27.21 9.91 0.63
N VAL A 281 27.84 8.80 0.28
CA VAL A 281 29.31 8.72 0.19
C VAL A 281 29.74 9.34 -1.14
N SER A 282 30.34 10.52 -1.11
CA SER A 282 30.91 11.17 -2.30
C SER A 282 32.19 10.45 -2.73
N GLN A 283 32.21 9.91 -3.96
CA GLN A 283 33.41 9.29 -4.53
C GLN A 283 34.38 10.36 -5.04
N GLY A 284 35.53 10.53 -4.36
CA GLY A 284 36.63 11.39 -4.78
C GLY A 284 38.01 10.76 -4.51
N THR A 285 38.67 10.33 -5.58
CA THR A 285 40.11 10.06 -5.83
C THR A 285 41.09 9.67 -4.69
N THR A 286 41.72 8.50 -4.89
CA THR A 286 42.69 7.75 -4.06
C THR A 286 44.13 8.29 -4.00
N GLN A 287 44.83 8.11 -2.85
CA GLN A 287 46.01 7.21 -2.66
C GLN A 287 46.60 7.24 -1.23
N PRO A 288 47.38 6.24 -0.77
CA PRO A 288 47.06 5.46 0.42
C PRO A 288 48.06 5.58 1.58
N LEU A 289 47.58 5.42 2.83
CA LEU A 289 48.40 4.96 3.95
C LEU A 289 47.63 3.90 4.76
N GLN A 290 48.33 2.80 4.99
CA GLN A 290 47.90 1.62 5.73
C GLN A 290 47.61 1.94 7.20
N GLN A 291 46.41 1.60 7.67
CA GLN A 291 46.22 0.84 8.92
C GLN A 291 44.77 0.36 9.10
N THR A 292 44.66 -0.96 9.26
CA THR A 292 43.58 -1.74 9.88
C THR A 292 42.16 -1.57 9.33
N GLU A 293 41.83 -2.36 8.30
CA GLU A 293 40.46 -2.54 7.83
C GLU A 293 39.67 -3.47 8.75
N GLN A 294 38.75 -2.90 9.53
CA GLN A 294 37.51 -3.57 9.92
C GLN A 294 36.40 -3.03 9.02
N HIS A 295 35.99 -3.84 8.04
CA HIS A 295 34.86 -3.56 7.14
C HIS A 295 33.55 -3.63 7.92
N THR A 296 32.87 -2.50 8.14
CA THR A 296 31.44 -2.50 8.46
C THR A 296 30.65 -2.19 7.19
N ALA A 297 30.23 -3.27 6.54
CA ALA A 297 29.34 -3.27 5.39
C ALA A 297 27.98 -2.62 5.72
N SER A 298 27.47 -1.81 4.78
CA SER A 298 26.08 -1.34 4.74
C SER A 298 25.12 -2.54 4.73
N GLN A 299 24.21 -2.58 5.70
CA GLN A 299 23.37 -3.74 5.98
C GLN A 299 22.26 -3.92 4.91
N PRO A 300 22.05 -5.14 4.39
CA PRO A 300 20.88 -5.46 3.58
C PRO A 300 19.63 -5.58 4.48
N VAL A 301 18.50 -5.03 4.04
CA VAL A 301 17.21 -5.10 4.76
C VAL A 301 16.68 -6.54 4.88
N TYR A 302 17.32 -7.52 4.22
CA TYR A 302 17.08 -8.96 4.42
C TYR A 302 18.39 -9.74 4.47
N ASN A 303 18.67 -10.40 5.59
CA ASN A 303 19.90 -11.18 5.78
C ASN A 303 19.97 -12.43 4.88
N TYR A 304 18.82 -12.96 4.45
CA TYR A 304 18.72 -14.25 3.76
C TYR A 304 17.66 -14.24 2.66
N GLY A 305 17.83 -15.12 1.68
CA GLY A 305 16.89 -15.38 0.60
C GLY A 305 16.77 -16.87 0.33
N ILE A 306 15.56 -17.32 0.03
CA ILE A 306 15.25 -18.72 -0.26
C ILE A 306 15.00 -18.86 -1.75
N VAL A 307 15.79 -19.68 -2.43
CA VAL A 307 15.62 -19.93 -3.87
C VAL A 307 14.29 -20.62 -4.15
N THR A 308 13.41 -20.02 -4.96
CA THR A 308 12.09 -20.57 -5.33
C THR A 308 12.09 -21.25 -6.69
N ALA A 309 13.09 -20.99 -7.55
CA ALA A 309 13.24 -21.66 -8.84
C ALA A 309 13.85 -23.06 -8.71
N SER A 310 13.46 -23.97 -9.62
CA SER A 310 13.93 -25.36 -9.62
C SER A 310 15.46 -25.50 -9.74
N ALA A 311 16.09 -24.56 -10.43
CA ALA A 311 17.52 -24.34 -10.57
C ALA A 311 17.71 -22.85 -10.89
N LEU A 312 18.42 -22.11 -10.04
CA LEU A 312 18.67 -20.68 -10.21
C LEU A 312 20.12 -20.45 -10.59
N ASN A 313 20.36 -19.92 -11.79
CA ASN A 313 21.70 -19.60 -12.23
C ASN A 313 22.32 -18.48 -11.38
N VAL A 314 23.54 -18.72 -10.93
CA VAL A 314 24.43 -17.70 -10.36
C VAL A 314 25.29 -17.16 -11.50
N ARG A 315 25.33 -15.84 -11.66
CA ARG A 315 26.05 -15.16 -12.73
C ARG A 315 27.15 -14.26 -12.19
N GLU A 316 28.12 -13.94 -13.02
CA GLU A 316 29.21 -13.00 -12.69
C GLU A 316 28.73 -11.55 -12.55
N GLY A 317 27.54 -11.21 -13.07
CA GLY A 317 26.98 -9.87 -12.99
C GLY A 317 25.45 -9.85 -12.98
N ALA A 318 24.88 -8.71 -12.60
CA ALA A 318 23.44 -8.47 -12.48
C ALA A 318 22.78 -8.28 -13.86
N GLY A 319 22.58 -9.38 -14.59
CA GLY A 319 21.91 -9.36 -15.90
C GLY A 319 21.94 -10.70 -16.62
N LEU A 320 21.02 -10.88 -17.58
CA LEU A 320 20.91 -12.14 -18.34
C LEU A 320 22.08 -12.41 -19.29
N GLY A 321 22.83 -11.37 -19.69
CA GLY A 321 23.98 -11.47 -20.59
C GLY A 321 25.30 -11.89 -19.91
N TYR A 322 25.36 -11.89 -18.57
CA TYR A 322 26.58 -12.27 -17.85
C TYR A 322 26.75 -13.79 -17.79
N LYS A 323 28.02 -14.25 -17.78
CA LYS A 323 28.38 -15.66 -17.72
C LYS A 323 27.79 -16.34 -16.49
N VAL A 324 27.25 -17.55 -16.67
CA VAL A 324 26.79 -18.40 -15.56
C VAL A 324 28.01 -19.07 -14.93
N ILE A 325 28.18 -18.89 -13.62
CA ILE A 325 29.27 -19.43 -12.81
C ILE A 325 28.83 -20.50 -11.81
N GLY A 326 27.53 -20.73 -11.71
CA GLY A 326 26.99 -21.72 -10.81
C GLY A 326 25.48 -21.84 -10.92
N VAL A 327 24.93 -22.78 -10.15
CA VAL A 327 23.49 -23.01 -10.06
C VAL A 327 23.13 -23.32 -8.61
N LEU A 328 22.08 -22.67 -8.10
CA LEU A 328 21.51 -22.95 -6.79
C LEU A 328 20.24 -23.79 -6.93
N PRO A 329 20.09 -24.86 -6.12
CA PRO A 329 18.85 -25.63 -6.10
C PRO A 329 17.74 -24.88 -5.34
N ALA A 330 16.48 -25.20 -5.68
CA ALA A 330 15.32 -24.75 -4.92
C ALA A 330 15.44 -25.04 -3.42
N GLY A 331 14.96 -24.11 -2.59
CA GLY A 331 15.00 -24.20 -1.13
C GLY A 331 16.34 -23.84 -0.51
N LYS A 332 17.40 -23.65 -1.31
CA LYS A 332 18.69 -23.18 -0.78
C LYS A 332 18.52 -21.80 -0.17
N VAL A 333 18.88 -21.69 1.10
CA VAL A 333 19.06 -20.40 1.76
C VAL A 333 20.40 -19.83 1.34
N VAL A 334 20.38 -18.58 0.90
CA VAL A 334 21.55 -17.79 0.56
C VAL A 334 21.53 -16.50 1.37
N THR A 335 22.71 -16.02 1.73
CA THR A 335 22.85 -14.68 2.30
C THR A 335 22.72 -13.67 1.18
N LEU A 336 21.77 -12.75 1.30
CA LEU A 336 21.59 -11.67 0.33
C LEU A 336 22.46 -10.51 0.79
N LEU A 337 23.46 -10.16 0.00
CA LEU A 337 24.40 -9.09 0.33
C LEU A 337 23.89 -7.73 -0.14
N GLU A 338 23.19 -7.71 -1.27
CA GLU A 338 22.77 -6.48 -1.96
C GLU A 338 21.67 -6.84 -2.98
N GLU A 339 20.72 -5.95 -3.24
CA GLU A 339 19.84 -6.05 -4.42
C GLU A 339 20.15 -4.93 -5.41
N VAL A 340 20.39 -5.28 -6.67
CA VAL A 340 20.71 -4.34 -7.74
C VAL A 340 19.92 -4.73 -8.99
N ASN A 341 19.04 -3.85 -9.44
CA ASN A 341 18.29 -3.97 -10.71
C ASN A 341 17.53 -5.31 -10.88
N GLY A 342 16.89 -5.79 -9.81
CA GLY A 342 16.17 -7.06 -9.81
C GLY A 342 17.07 -8.30 -9.72
N TRP A 343 18.32 -8.15 -9.27
CA TRP A 343 19.24 -9.25 -8.97
C TRP A 343 19.78 -9.11 -7.56
N TYR A 344 19.82 -10.22 -6.82
CA TYR A 344 20.54 -10.29 -5.55
C TYR A 344 22.01 -10.62 -5.78
N LYS A 345 22.89 -9.86 -5.16
CA LYS A 345 24.29 -10.19 -4.94
C LYS A 345 24.39 -11.15 -3.75
N ILE A 346 25.15 -12.21 -3.92
CA ILE A 346 25.36 -13.25 -2.92
C ILE A 346 26.85 -13.56 -2.81
N ASP A 347 27.26 -14.08 -1.65
CA ASP A 347 28.52 -14.82 -1.58
C ASP A 347 28.31 -16.22 -2.16
N TYR A 348 29.13 -16.58 -3.14
CA TYR A 348 29.09 -17.87 -3.83
C TYR A 348 30.49 -18.47 -3.87
N ASN A 349 30.76 -19.36 -2.89
CA ASN A 349 32.05 -20.03 -2.71
C ASN A 349 33.23 -19.07 -2.55
N GLY A 350 33.05 -17.99 -1.76
CA GLY A 350 34.09 -16.98 -1.53
C GLY A 350 34.31 -16.02 -2.70
N LYS A 351 33.40 -16.01 -3.67
CA LYS A 351 33.36 -15.08 -4.80
C LYS A 351 32.00 -14.42 -4.89
N THR A 352 31.95 -13.21 -5.44
CA THR A 352 30.68 -12.53 -5.69
C THR A 352 29.91 -13.21 -6.83
N GLY A 353 28.64 -13.52 -6.58
CA GLY A 353 27.71 -14.01 -7.59
C GLY A 353 26.39 -13.25 -7.56
N TYR A 354 25.66 -13.29 -8.67
CA TYR A 354 24.36 -12.61 -8.82
C TYR A 354 23.26 -13.58 -9.22
N ILE A 355 22.11 -13.51 -8.55
CA ILE A 355 20.94 -14.36 -8.78
C ILE A 355 19.69 -13.50 -8.99
N TYR A 356 18.79 -13.91 -9.87
CA TYR A 356 17.64 -13.08 -10.24
C TYR A 356 16.60 -13.03 -9.11
N SER A 357 16.25 -11.83 -8.61
CA SER A 357 15.48 -11.66 -7.37
C SER A 357 14.06 -12.21 -7.45
N LYS A 358 13.47 -12.21 -8.66
CA LYS A 358 12.17 -12.86 -8.97
C LYS A 358 12.09 -14.33 -8.53
N TYR A 359 13.23 -15.02 -8.40
CA TYR A 359 13.30 -16.43 -8.03
C TYR A 359 13.84 -16.65 -6.61
N VAL A 360 13.76 -15.63 -5.76
CA VAL A 360 14.25 -15.66 -4.39
C VAL A 360 13.23 -15.00 -3.48
N ALA A 361 12.77 -15.73 -2.47
CA ALA A 361 11.93 -15.16 -1.41
C ALA A 361 12.84 -14.62 -0.30
N ALA A 362 12.96 -13.29 -0.19
CA ALA A 362 13.77 -12.65 0.84
C ALA A 362 13.14 -12.80 2.24
N THR A 363 13.95 -13.00 3.27
CA THR A 363 13.51 -13.12 4.66
C THR A 363 14.54 -12.56 5.65
N PRO A 364 14.14 -11.79 6.67
CA PRO A 364 15.05 -11.26 7.68
C PRO A 364 15.55 -12.34 8.65
N ASN A 365 14.82 -13.45 8.78
CA ASN A 365 15.19 -14.58 9.63
C ASN A 365 14.65 -15.89 9.04
N PRO A 366 15.52 -16.84 8.61
CA PRO A 366 15.08 -18.15 8.11
C PRO A 366 14.38 -19.00 9.18
N SER A 367 14.39 -18.55 10.46
CA SER A 367 13.79 -19.22 11.61
C SER A 367 12.39 -18.69 11.98
N ASN A 368 11.95 -17.51 11.51
CA ASN A 368 10.64 -16.90 11.84
C ASN A 368 9.51 -17.35 10.90
N VAL A 369 9.51 -18.64 10.58
CA VAL A 369 8.49 -19.23 9.74
C VAL A 369 7.29 -19.56 10.62
N VAL A 370 6.19 -18.81 10.48
CA VAL A 370 4.96 -19.07 11.23
C VAL A 370 4.43 -20.45 10.85
N VAL A 371 4.49 -21.40 11.78
CA VAL A 371 3.92 -22.74 11.59
C VAL A 371 2.41 -22.61 11.74
N LEU A 372 1.69 -22.70 10.62
CA LEU A 372 0.23 -22.61 10.58
C LEU A 372 -0.40 -23.81 11.27
N LYS A 373 0.14 -25.00 11.01
CA LYS A 373 -0.29 -26.27 11.61
C LYS A 373 0.75 -27.36 11.43
N ALA A 374 0.63 -28.43 12.22
CA ALA A 374 1.33 -29.68 11.98
C ALA A 374 0.39 -30.68 11.32
N VAL A 375 0.85 -31.39 10.29
CA VAL A 375 0.06 -32.41 9.58
C VAL A 375 0.85 -33.70 9.49
N LYS A 376 0.17 -34.84 9.59
CA LYS A 376 0.81 -36.16 9.54
C LYS A 376 0.64 -36.79 8.17
N VAL A 377 1.72 -37.29 7.59
CA VAL A 377 1.71 -37.95 6.27
C VAL A 377 0.91 -39.26 6.33
N THR A 378 -0.09 -39.40 5.45
CA THR A 378 -0.97 -40.58 5.39
C THR A 378 -0.66 -41.51 4.20
N ALA A 379 0.21 -41.11 3.27
CA ALA A 379 0.62 -41.95 2.15
C ALA A 379 1.55 -43.09 2.61
N LYS A 380 1.08 -44.35 2.55
CA LYS A 380 1.82 -45.54 3.00
C LYS A 380 3.14 -45.77 2.24
N SER A 381 3.21 -45.36 0.97
CA SER A 381 4.42 -45.45 0.14
C SER A 381 5.38 -44.26 0.32
N GLY A 382 5.11 -43.35 1.27
CA GLY A 382 5.77 -42.06 1.38
C GLY A 382 5.13 -40.98 0.48
N LEU A 383 5.26 -39.72 0.89
CA LEU A 383 4.72 -38.55 0.22
C LEU A 383 5.83 -37.76 -0.46
N ASN A 384 5.70 -37.57 -1.77
CA ASN A 384 6.65 -36.79 -2.55
C ASN A 384 6.64 -35.32 -2.11
N VAL A 385 7.83 -34.76 -1.94
CA VAL A 385 8.07 -33.33 -1.73
C VAL A 385 8.56 -32.74 -3.05
N ARG A 386 8.00 -31.60 -3.45
CA ARG A 386 8.24 -30.96 -4.76
C ARG A 386 8.67 -29.50 -4.63
N VAL A 387 9.26 -28.96 -5.68
CA VAL A 387 9.75 -27.57 -5.72
C VAL A 387 8.65 -26.50 -5.68
N ASN A 388 7.43 -26.80 -6.12
CA ASN A 388 6.28 -25.88 -6.08
C ASN A 388 4.94 -26.67 -6.01
N ASN A 389 3.82 -25.96 -5.93
CA ASN A 389 2.46 -26.49 -5.75
C ASN A 389 1.84 -27.10 -7.03
N SER A 390 2.60 -27.94 -7.76
CA SER A 390 2.13 -28.63 -8.96
C SER A 390 2.52 -30.11 -8.97
N ILE A 391 1.63 -30.97 -9.48
CA ILE A 391 1.90 -32.42 -9.63
C ILE A 391 3.01 -32.72 -10.65
N ASN A 392 3.24 -31.78 -11.58
CA ASN A 392 4.29 -31.88 -12.60
C ASN A 392 5.62 -31.29 -12.13
N ALA A 393 5.65 -30.65 -10.96
CA ALA A 393 6.85 -30.03 -10.42
C ALA A 393 7.93 -31.07 -10.10
N ARG A 394 9.20 -30.74 -10.33
CA ARG A 394 10.35 -31.61 -10.01
C ARG A 394 10.26 -32.10 -8.57
N LYS A 395 10.39 -33.42 -8.38
CA LYS A 395 10.49 -34.05 -7.05
C LYS A 395 11.86 -33.72 -6.46
N ILE A 396 11.87 -33.24 -5.23
CA ILE A 396 13.10 -32.94 -4.47
C ILE A 396 13.34 -33.91 -3.33
N GLY A 397 12.37 -34.77 -3.07
CA GLY A 397 12.51 -35.87 -2.14
C GLY A 397 11.15 -36.51 -1.84
N ALA A 398 11.13 -37.32 -0.81
CA ALA A 398 9.92 -37.88 -0.25
C ALA A 398 10.04 -37.95 1.28
N VAL A 399 8.91 -37.90 1.96
CA VAL A 399 8.80 -38.05 3.41
C VAL A 399 8.04 -39.34 3.73
N PRO A 400 8.51 -40.17 4.68
CA PRO A 400 7.87 -41.44 5.02
C PRO A 400 6.42 -41.30 5.51
N TYR A 401 5.70 -42.42 5.50
CA TYR A 401 4.40 -42.53 6.16
C TYR A 401 4.52 -42.18 7.65
N GLY A 402 3.55 -41.42 8.16
CA GLY A 402 3.49 -41.05 9.56
C GLY A 402 4.41 -39.89 9.96
N THR A 403 5.26 -39.37 9.06
CA THR A 403 6.07 -38.17 9.34
C THR A 403 5.16 -36.97 9.64
N VAL A 404 5.49 -36.21 10.67
CA VAL A 404 4.80 -34.96 11.00
C VAL A 404 5.53 -33.81 10.31
N LEU A 405 4.80 -33.06 9.48
CA LEU A 405 5.30 -31.91 8.74
C LEU A 405 4.77 -30.62 9.37
N LYS A 406 5.63 -29.61 9.47
CA LYS A 406 5.24 -28.26 9.85
C LYS A 406 4.80 -27.51 8.59
N VAL A 407 3.52 -27.21 8.49
CA VAL A 407 2.91 -26.44 7.40
C VAL A 407 3.10 -24.96 7.67
N VAL A 408 3.55 -24.26 6.65
CA VAL A 408 3.93 -22.85 6.73
C VAL A 408 3.23 -21.99 5.67
N GLY A 409 2.49 -22.65 4.77
CA GLY A 409 1.68 -22.02 3.73
C GLY A 409 0.73 -23.03 3.08
N GLU A 410 -0.43 -22.57 2.65
CA GLU A 410 -1.49 -23.38 2.02
C GLU A 410 -1.88 -22.80 0.67
N TYR A 411 -1.84 -23.64 -0.37
CA TYR A 411 -2.02 -23.18 -1.75
C TYR A 411 -2.78 -24.21 -2.58
N ASN A 412 -4.08 -24.00 -2.80
CA ASN A 412 -4.92 -24.78 -3.73
C ASN A 412 -4.68 -26.31 -3.64
N GLY A 413 -4.83 -26.88 -2.45
CA GLY A 413 -4.65 -28.32 -2.21
C GLY A 413 -3.20 -28.76 -1.97
N TRP A 414 -2.24 -27.83 -1.88
CA TRP A 414 -0.86 -28.09 -1.50
C TRP A 414 -0.49 -27.42 -0.19
N TYR A 415 0.40 -28.05 0.56
CA TYR A 415 1.06 -27.46 1.72
C TYR A 415 2.51 -27.16 1.39
N GLN A 416 2.94 -25.95 1.71
CA GLN A 416 4.36 -25.63 1.83
C GLN A 416 4.83 -26.05 3.21
N VAL A 417 5.89 -26.84 3.27
CA VAL A 417 6.42 -27.45 4.49
C VAL A 417 7.91 -27.22 4.61
N LEU A 418 8.41 -27.20 5.85
CA LEU A 418 9.83 -27.23 6.11
C LEU A 418 10.40 -28.60 5.75
N TYR A 419 11.41 -28.63 4.88
CA TYR A 419 12.03 -29.87 4.39
C TYR A 419 13.54 -29.66 4.18
N ASN A 420 14.37 -30.46 4.85
CA ASN A 420 15.84 -30.47 4.75
C ASN A 420 16.50 -29.08 4.82
N GLY A 421 16.13 -28.27 5.82
CA GLY A 421 16.71 -26.94 6.02
C GLY A 421 16.25 -25.86 5.03
N GLY A 422 15.27 -26.18 4.19
CA GLY A 422 14.57 -25.26 3.29
C GLY A 422 13.07 -25.55 3.24
N PHE A 423 12.47 -25.32 2.07
CA PHE A 423 11.03 -25.54 1.87
C PHE A 423 10.75 -26.50 0.72
N GLY A 424 9.66 -27.23 0.85
CA GLY A 424 9.10 -28.04 -0.22
C GLY A 424 7.58 -28.06 -0.18
N TYR A 425 6.97 -28.51 -1.26
CA TYR A 425 5.53 -28.60 -1.39
C TYR A 425 5.08 -30.06 -1.39
N VAL A 426 4.09 -30.36 -0.56
CA VAL A 426 3.44 -31.69 -0.50
C VAL A 426 1.96 -31.53 -0.80
N TYR A 427 1.36 -32.55 -1.41
CA TYR A 427 -0.05 -32.48 -1.77
C TYR A 427 -0.91 -32.79 -0.53
N ALA A 428 -1.72 -31.82 -0.11
CA ALA A 428 -2.40 -31.81 1.18
C ALA A 428 -3.31 -33.03 1.38
N LYS A 429 -3.89 -33.57 0.31
CA LYS A 429 -4.78 -34.76 0.36
C LYS A 429 -4.11 -36.02 0.93
N TYR A 430 -2.78 -36.06 1.01
CA TYR A 430 -2.01 -37.17 1.57
C TYR A 430 -1.47 -36.87 2.98
N THR A 431 -2.14 -35.96 3.69
CA THR A 431 -1.85 -35.59 5.08
C THR A 431 -3.14 -35.49 5.88
N LYS A 432 -3.06 -35.61 7.21
CA LYS A 432 -4.19 -35.46 8.14
C LYS A 432 -3.82 -34.56 9.32
#